data_AF-A0A2N8M9T4-F1
#
_entry.id   AF-A0A2N8M9T4-F1
#
_cell.length_a   1.000
_cell.length_b   1.000
_cell.length_c   1.000
_cell.angle_alpha   90.00
_cell.angle_beta   90.00
_cell.angle_gamma   90.00
#
_symmetry.space_group_name_H-M   'P 1'
#
loop_
_entity.id
_entity.type
_entity.pdbx_description
1 polymer ?
#
loop_
_entity_poly.entity_id
_entity_poly.type
_entity_poly.pdbx_seq_one_letter_code
_entity_poly.pdbx_strand_id
1 'polypeptide(L)'
;RRGNWFANLIIGSLQIPVFGAIGAALANRWILGKIMGGGYADPRKLPADLLDEFDKTGRRPNYHYVERKVLAAWRSWSKARERYSGVKAPTTLIYGDKDWSRVPERERTKATLRNARLFTLPNTGHFSSVENPQEVGSIILS
;
A
#
# COMPACT_ATOMS: atom_id res chain seq x y z
N ARG A 1 12.48 -1.53 5.83
CA ARG A 1 11.05 -1.81 5.49
C ARG A 1 10.40 -0.49 5.07
N ARG A 2 9.44 -0.53 4.14
CA ARG A 2 8.65 0.63 3.73
C ARG A 2 7.37 0.67 4.57
N GLY A 3 6.83 1.85 4.89
CA GLY A 3 5.69 2.01 5.80
C GLY A 3 5.96 3.02 6.91
N ASN A 4 4.91 3.52 7.56
CA ASN A 4 5.06 4.37 8.75
C ASN A 4 5.64 3.58 9.94
N TRP A 5 6.17 4.28 10.93
CA TRP A 5 6.85 3.66 12.08
C TRP A 5 5.96 2.69 12.87
N PHE A 6 4.68 3.04 13.05
CA PHE A 6 3.72 2.20 13.78
C PHE A 6 3.38 0.91 13.01
N ALA A 7 3.17 1.01 11.70
CA ALA A 7 3.03 -0.12 10.81
C ALA A 7 4.28 -0.99 10.81
N ASN A 8 5.48 -0.38 10.78
CA ASN A 8 6.74 -1.11 10.87
C ASN A 8 6.97 -1.78 12.23
N LEU A 9 6.43 -1.25 13.33
CA LEU A 9 6.43 -1.91 14.65
C LEU A 9 5.51 -3.14 14.66
N ILE A 10 4.29 -3.03 14.14
CA ILE A 10 3.34 -4.16 14.03
C ILE A 10 3.86 -5.23 13.05
N ILE A 11 4.44 -4.79 11.93
CA ILE A 11 5.10 -5.65 10.95
C ILE A 11 6.45 -6.15 11.53
N GLY A 12 7.07 -5.44 12.47
CA GLY A 12 8.27 -5.85 13.21
C GLY A 12 8.00 -7.00 14.17
N SER A 13 6.88 -6.93 14.89
CA SER A 13 6.41 -8.00 15.77
C SER A 13 5.97 -9.27 15.02
N LEU A 14 5.88 -9.25 13.67
CA LEU A 14 5.73 -10.45 12.82
C LEU A 14 6.79 -11.54 13.08
N GLN A 15 7.95 -11.19 13.66
CA GLN A 15 9.01 -12.16 13.95
C GLN A 15 8.85 -12.88 15.30
N ILE A 16 7.89 -12.45 16.13
CA ILE A 16 7.61 -13.07 17.42
C ILE A 16 6.31 -13.87 17.26
N PRO A 17 6.27 -15.17 17.59
CA PRO A 17 5.08 -16.00 17.44
C PRO A 17 4.05 -15.69 18.55
N VAL A 18 3.67 -14.43 18.72
CA VAL A 18 2.56 -14.03 19.59
C VAL A 18 1.31 -13.94 18.73
N PHE A 19 0.52 -14.99 18.87
CA PHE A 19 -0.78 -15.23 18.28
C PHE A 19 -1.71 -14.00 18.42
N GLY A 20 -2.26 -13.50 17.31
CA GLY A 20 -3.42 -12.59 17.32
C GLY A 20 -3.17 -11.09 17.10
N ALA A 21 -1.97 -10.55 17.30
CA ALA A 21 -1.76 -9.08 17.27
C ALA A 21 -2.05 -8.41 15.92
N ILE A 22 -1.84 -9.11 14.80
CA ILE A 22 -2.05 -8.59 13.43
C ILE A 22 -3.54 -8.52 13.11
N GLY A 23 -4.24 -9.65 13.27
CA GLY A 23 -5.68 -9.69 13.10
C GLY A 23 -6.39 -8.77 14.08
N ALA A 24 -5.93 -8.68 15.33
CA ALA A 24 -6.47 -7.75 16.33
C ALA A 24 -6.19 -6.28 15.99
N ALA A 25 -5.03 -5.96 15.40
CA ALA A 25 -4.70 -4.62 14.94
C ALA A 25 -5.55 -4.19 13.73
N LEU A 26 -5.74 -5.06 12.74
CA LEU A 26 -6.61 -4.75 11.59
C LEU A 26 -8.10 -4.82 11.94
N ALA A 27 -8.49 -5.64 12.92
CA ALA A 27 -9.86 -5.69 13.44
C ALA A 27 -10.14 -4.60 14.50
N ASN A 28 -9.18 -3.72 14.77
CA ASN A 28 -9.37 -2.54 15.60
C ASN A 28 -9.32 -1.28 14.75
N ARG A 29 -10.49 -0.70 14.51
CA ARG A 29 -10.69 0.55 13.76
C ARG A 29 -9.69 1.67 14.10
N TRP A 30 -9.38 1.90 15.37
CA TRP A 30 -8.48 2.99 15.77
C TRP A 30 -7.03 2.71 15.34
N ILE A 31 -6.56 1.48 15.57
CA ILE A 31 -5.24 1.01 15.13
C ILE A 31 -5.15 1.04 13.61
N LEU A 32 -6.16 0.52 12.92
CA LEU A 32 -6.27 0.53 11.47
C LEU A 32 -6.21 1.95 10.91
N GLY A 33 -6.92 2.90 11.52
CA GLY A 33 -6.90 4.31 11.14
C GLY A 33 -5.51 4.94 11.26
N LYS A 34 -4.73 4.60 12.30
CA LYS A 34 -3.34 5.07 12.45
C LYS A 34 -2.41 4.47 11.40
N ILE A 35 -2.55 3.17 11.11
CA ILE A 35 -1.76 2.49 10.08
C ILE A 35 -2.04 3.10 8.72
N MET A 36 -3.32 3.23 8.36
CA MET A 36 -3.75 3.77 7.07
C MET A 36 -3.41 5.25 6.93
N GLY A 37 -3.70 6.06 7.95
CA GLY A 37 -3.43 7.49 7.93
C GLY A 37 -1.95 7.81 7.68
N GLY A 38 -1.01 6.98 8.16
CA GLY A 38 0.41 7.17 7.88
C GLY A 38 0.84 6.84 6.44
N GLY A 39 -0.07 6.36 5.59
CA GLY A 39 0.12 6.23 4.15
C GLY A 39 -0.46 7.39 3.34
N TYR A 40 -1.14 8.35 3.97
CA TYR A 40 -1.63 9.55 3.32
C TYR A 40 -0.59 10.68 3.49
N ALA A 41 -0.55 11.63 2.55
CA ALA A 41 0.14 12.90 2.75
C ALA A 41 -0.64 13.79 3.74
N ASP A 42 -1.97 13.82 3.62
CA ASP A 42 -2.88 14.41 4.60
C ASP A 42 -3.78 13.32 5.23
N PRO A 43 -3.48 12.86 6.46
CA PRO A 43 -4.29 11.85 7.14
C PRO A 43 -5.77 12.22 7.32
N ARG A 44 -6.13 13.51 7.23
CA ARG A 44 -7.54 13.96 7.32
C ARG A 44 -8.34 13.60 6.08
N LYS A 45 -7.68 13.26 4.96
CA LYS A 45 -8.31 12.79 3.73
C LYS A 45 -8.69 11.31 3.79
N LEU A 46 -8.30 10.57 4.82
CA LEU A 46 -8.74 9.18 5.01
C LEU A 46 -10.25 9.17 5.32
N PRO A 47 -11.10 8.63 4.42
CA PRO A 47 -12.54 8.63 4.63
C PRO A 47 -12.93 7.70 5.79
N ALA A 48 -13.82 8.18 6.67
CA ALA A 48 -14.24 7.43 7.84
C ALA A 48 -15.05 6.17 7.46
N ASP A 49 -15.87 6.27 6.42
CA ASP A 49 -16.66 5.18 5.84
C ASP A 49 -15.80 4.10 5.20
N LEU A 50 -14.71 4.50 4.52
CA LEU A 50 -13.71 3.55 4.00
C LEU A 50 -13.04 2.77 5.15
N LEU A 51 -12.71 3.47 6.24
CA LEU A 51 -12.15 2.83 7.43
C LEU A 51 -13.14 1.85 8.08
N ASP A 52 -14.42 2.19 8.10
CA ASP A 52 -15.49 1.32 8.60
C ASP A 52 -15.63 0.05 7.76
N GLU A 53 -15.57 0.16 6.43
CA GLU A 53 -15.65 -1.02 5.54
C GLU A 53 -14.42 -1.92 5.69
N PHE A 54 -13.23 -1.36 5.88
CA PHE A 54 -12.03 -2.17 6.16
C PHE A 54 -12.08 -2.87 7.52
N ASP A 55 -12.54 -2.20 8.59
CA ASP A 55 -12.73 -2.83 9.91
C ASP A 55 -13.77 -3.95 9.84
N LYS A 56 -14.93 -3.70 9.21
CA LYS A 56 -15.98 -4.71 8.98
C LYS A 56 -15.46 -5.90 8.20
N THR A 57 -14.67 -5.66 7.15
CA THR A 57 -14.09 -6.72 6.32
C THR A 57 -13.02 -7.52 7.06
N GLY A 58 -12.14 -6.85 7.82
CA GLY A 58 -11.11 -7.50 8.63
C GLY A 58 -11.68 -8.42 9.72
N ARG A 59 -12.88 -8.13 10.22
CA ARG A 59 -13.60 -8.94 11.21
C ARG A 59 -14.31 -10.17 10.63
N ARG A 60 -14.37 -10.33 9.31
CA ARG A 60 -15.01 -11.50 8.71
C ARG A 60 -14.30 -12.80 9.12
N PRO A 61 -15.02 -13.91 9.31
CA PRO A 61 -14.41 -15.18 9.64
C PRO A 61 -13.28 -15.53 8.67
N ASN A 62 -12.16 -16.03 9.21
CA ASN A 62 -10.97 -16.46 8.47
C ASN A 62 -10.15 -15.38 7.73
N TYR A 63 -10.57 -14.10 7.71
CA TYR A 63 -9.80 -13.05 7.01
C TYR A 63 -8.42 -12.79 7.61
N HIS A 64 -8.27 -12.94 8.93
CA HIS A 64 -6.98 -12.86 9.61
C HIS A 64 -5.96 -13.91 9.11
N TYR A 65 -6.41 -15.07 8.63
CA TYR A 65 -5.51 -16.06 8.00
C TYR A 65 -5.02 -15.58 6.63
N VAL A 66 -5.91 -15.00 5.82
CA VAL A 66 -5.58 -14.45 4.50
C VAL A 66 -4.57 -13.33 4.65
N GLU A 67 -4.84 -12.38 5.54
CA GLU A 67 -3.96 -11.25 5.82
C GLU A 67 -2.56 -11.72 6.24
N ARG A 68 -2.50 -12.64 7.21
CA ARG A 68 -1.23 -13.21 7.68
C ARG A 68 -0.47 -13.89 6.54
N LYS A 69 -1.15 -14.66 5.69
CA LYS A 69 -0.51 -15.37 4.57
C LYS A 69 0.05 -14.39 3.53
N VAL A 70 -0.71 -13.33 3.21
CA VAL A 70 -0.25 -12.25 2.31
C VAL A 70 0.96 -11.54 2.88
N LEU A 71 0.91 -11.13 4.15
CA LEU A 71 2.01 -10.45 4.82
C LEU A 71 3.23 -11.35 4.99
N ALA A 72 3.06 -12.65 5.24
CA ALA A 72 4.18 -13.60 5.32
C ALA A 72 4.96 -13.69 3.99
N ALA A 73 4.30 -13.44 2.86
CA ALA A 73 4.91 -13.45 1.54
C ALA A 73 5.67 -12.16 1.17
N TRP A 74 5.74 -11.15 2.04
CA TRP A 74 6.27 -9.81 1.70
C TRP A 74 7.67 -9.81 1.05
N ARG A 75 8.54 -10.76 1.41
CA ARG A 75 9.89 -10.88 0.83
C ARG A 75 9.87 -11.31 -0.64
N SER A 76 8.83 -12.01 -1.10
CA SER A 76 8.70 -12.42 -2.50
C SER A 76 8.28 -11.26 -3.41
N TRP A 77 7.69 -10.19 -2.87
CA TRP A 77 7.18 -9.07 -3.65
C TRP A 77 8.30 -8.32 -4.39
N SER A 78 9.48 -8.18 -3.78
CA SER A 78 10.63 -7.57 -4.46
C SER A 78 11.15 -8.42 -5.63
N LYS A 79 11.04 -9.76 -5.52
CA LYS A 79 11.44 -10.71 -6.55
C LYS A 79 10.56 -10.63 -7.80
N ALA A 80 9.29 -10.22 -7.66
CA ALA A 80 8.39 -10.04 -8.79
C ALA A 80 8.94 -9.10 -9.88
N ARG A 81 9.81 -8.15 -9.51
CA ARG A 81 10.46 -7.24 -10.46
C ARG A 81 11.26 -7.97 -11.55
N GLU A 82 11.83 -9.13 -11.27
CA GLU A 82 12.56 -9.95 -12.27
C GLU A 82 11.70 -10.29 -13.49
N ARG A 83 10.36 -10.24 -13.34
CA ARG A 83 9.40 -10.54 -14.41
C ARG A 83 8.95 -9.30 -15.20
N TYR A 84 9.28 -8.09 -14.74
CA TYR A 84 8.71 -6.85 -15.31
C TYR A 84 9.18 -6.59 -16.75
N SER A 85 10.38 -7.05 -17.12
CA SER A 85 10.92 -6.93 -18.49
C SER A 85 10.11 -7.71 -19.53
N GLY A 86 9.31 -8.69 -19.08
CA GLY A 86 8.40 -9.48 -19.90
C GLY A 86 7.01 -8.84 -20.10
N VAL A 87 6.70 -7.74 -19.41
CA VAL A 87 5.42 -7.03 -19.60
C VAL A 87 5.45 -6.31 -20.94
N LYS A 88 4.56 -6.74 -21.85
CA LYS A 88 4.43 -6.15 -23.21
C LYS A 88 3.40 -5.02 -23.28
N ALA A 89 2.40 -5.04 -22.41
CA ALA A 89 1.33 -4.06 -22.40
C ALA A 89 1.85 -2.66 -22.03
N PRO A 90 1.32 -1.57 -22.62
CA PRO A 90 1.53 -0.22 -22.12
C PRO A 90 1.19 -0.15 -20.64
N THR A 91 2.08 0.45 -19.85
CA THR A 91 1.94 0.51 -18.40
C THR A 91 1.99 1.95 -17.92
N THR A 92 1.05 2.36 -17.09
CA THR A 92 1.08 3.67 -16.42
C THR A 92 1.38 3.46 -14.95
N LEU A 93 2.48 4.04 -14.48
CA LEU A 93 2.87 4.06 -13.08
C LEU A 93 2.46 5.40 -12.48
N ILE A 94 1.71 5.37 -11.38
CA ILE A 94 1.24 6.57 -10.66
C ILE A 94 1.70 6.46 -9.21
N TYR A 95 2.48 7.43 -8.74
CA TYR A 95 2.96 7.50 -7.35
C TYR A 95 2.66 8.87 -6.74
N GLY A 96 2.53 8.95 -5.42
CA GLY A 96 2.54 10.22 -4.70
C GLY A 96 3.96 10.75 -4.46
N ASP A 97 4.16 12.06 -4.39
CA ASP A 97 5.44 12.65 -3.99
C ASP A 97 5.83 12.34 -2.53
N LYS A 98 4.84 12.04 -1.67
CA LYS A 98 5.03 11.58 -0.27
C LYS A 98 4.88 10.06 -0.10
N ASP A 99 4.86 9.30 -1.19
CA ASP A 99 4.77 7.83 -1.15
C ASP A 99 5.98 7.20 -0.42
N TRP A 100 5.76 6.05 0.22
CA TRP A 100 6.80 5.28 0.91
C TRP A 100 7.89 4.72 -0.02
N SER A 101 7.60 4.57 -1.31
CA SER A 101 8.56 4.26 -2.35
C SER A 101 9.43 5.48 -2.63
N ARG A 102 10.76 5.29 -2.71
CA ARG A 102 11.69 6.39 -3.00
C ARG A 102 11.82 6.60 -4.50
N VAL A 103 12.17 7.82 -4.92
CA VAL A 103 12.36 8.18 -6.35
C VAL A 103 13.25 7.18 -7.10
N PRO A 104 14.44 6.77 -6.60
CA PRO A 104 15.27 5.79 -7.31
C PRO A 104 14.59 4.42 -7.49
N GLU A 105 13.68 4.05 -6.58
CA GLU A 105 12.94 2.78 -6.67
C GLU A 105 11.85 2.84 -7.75
N ARG A 106 11.23 4.01 -7.92
CA ARG A 106 10.22 4.28 -8.95
C ARG A 106 10.87 4.32 -10.33
N GLU A 107 11.98 5.06 -10.46
CA GLU A 107 12.75 5.13 -11.71
C GLU A 107 13.29 3.76 -12.13
N ARG A 108 13.83 2.97 -11.19
CA ARG A 108 14.24 1.59 -11.48
C ARG A 108 13.08 0.72 -11.97
N THR A 109 11.88 0.91 -11.42
CA THR A 109 10.69 0.17 -11.85
C THR A 109 10.29 0.56 -13.27
N LYS A 110 10.22 1.86 -13.55
CA LYS A 110 9.99 2.41 -14.89
C LYS A 110 11.00 1.87 -15.91
N ALA A 111 12.30 1.90 -15.58
CA ALA A 111 13.36 1.43 -16.47
C ALA A 111 13.29 -0.07 -16.79
N THR A 112 12.68 -0.88 -15.91
CA THR A 112 12.51 -2.33 -16.15
C THR A 112 11.29 -2.62 -17.05
N LEU A 113 10.31 -1.72 -17.10
CA LEU A 113 9.09 -1.85 -17.90
C LEU A 113 9.28 -1.14 -19.24
N ARG A 114 9.27 -1.90 -20.34
CA ARG A 114 9.65 -1.39 -21.68
C ARG A 114 8.77 -0.23 -22.17
N ASN A 115 7.47 -0.28 -21.88
CA ASN A 115 6.47 0.68 -22.36
C ASN A 115 5.78 1.40 -21.20
N ALA A 116 6.57 1.98 -20.28
CA ALA A 116 6.05 2.62 -19.08
C ALA A 116 6.07 4.16 -19.12
N ARG A 117 4.94 4.77 -18.77
CA ARG A 117 4.86 6.18 -18.36
C ARG A 117 4.85 6.27 -16.84
N LEU A 118 5.40 7.35 -16.29
CA LEU A 118 5.48 7.58 -14.85
C LEU A 118 4.92 8.95 -14.52
N PHE A 119 3.94 9.00 -13.63
CA PHE A 119 3.35 10.21 -13.07
C PHE A 119 3.64 10.28 -11.57
N THR A 120 3.99 11.48 -11.09
CA THR A 120 4.13 11.76 -9.67
C THR A 120 3.11 12.82 -9.27
N LEU A 121 2.18 12.45 -8.41
CA LEU A 121 1.12 13.32 -7.91
C LEU A 121 1.67 14.21 -6.79
N PRO A 122 1.52 15.54 -6.88
CA PRO A 122 1.95 16.44 -5.81
C PRO A 122 1.07 16.27 -4.57
N ASN A 123 1.65 16.48 -3.39
CA ASN A 123 0.96 16.44 -2.10
C ASN A 123 0.11 15.18 -1.89
N THR A 124 0.62 14.04 -2.33
CA THR A 124 -0.10 12.76 -2.31
C THR A 124 0.76 11.67 -1.70
N GLY A 125 0.17 10.84 -0.85
CA GLY A 125 0.82 9.74 -0.15
C GLY A 125 0.88 8.45 -0.95
N HIS A 126 1.05 7.35 -0.22
CA HIS A 126 1.09 5.99 -0.73
C HIS A 126 -0.27 5.49 -1.24
N PHE A 127 -1.37 5.89 -0.58
CA PHE A 127 -2.72 5.49 -0.97
C PHE A 127 -3.34 6.48 -1.96
N SER A 128 -2.64 6.72 -3.07
CA SER A 128 -2.98 7.77 -4.06
C SER A 128 -4.39 7.65 -4.65
N SER A 129 -4.87 6.43 -4.91
CA SER A 129 -6.20 6.19 -5.49
C SER A 129 -7.37 6.61 -4.60
N VAL A 130 -7.14 6.75 -3.29
CA VAL A 130 -8.16 7.18 -2.32
C VAL A 130 -7.88 8.57 -1.76
N GLU A 131 -6.62 9.02 -1.77
CA GLU A 131 -6.26 10.38 -1.35
C GLU A 131 -6.46 11.44 -2.45
N ASN A 132 -6.26 11.06 -3.71
CA ASN A 132 -6.45 11.92 -4.89
C ASN A 132 -7.11 11.15 -6.06
N PRO A 133 -8.35 10.66 -5.88
CA PRO A 133 -9.01 9.79 -6.85
C PRO A 133 -9.25 10.46 -8.20
N GLN A 134 -9.53 11.77 -8.24
CA GLN A 134 -9.84 12.50 -9.48
C GLN A 134 -8.62 12.62 -10.39
N GLU A 135 -7.44 12.92 -9.82
CA GLU A 135 -6.22 13.04 -10.62
C GLU A 135 -5.73 11.67 -11.10
N VAL A 136 -5.82 10.64 -10.24
CA VAL A 136 -5.58 9.25 -10.65
C VAL A 136 -6.50 8.84 -11.79
N GLY A 137 -7.79 9.13 -11.68
CA GLY A 137 -8.78 8.84 -12.72
C GLY A 137 -8.47 9.55 -14.05
N SER A 138 -8.12 10.83 -13.98
CA SER A 138 -7.75 11.63 -15.15
C SER A 138 -6.54 11.06 -15.88
N ILE A 139 -5.52 10.59 -15.14
CA ILE A 139 -4.33 9.95 -15.73
C ILE A 139 -4.68 8.61 -16.38
N ILE A 140 -5.55 7.81 -15.76
CA ILE A 140 -5.99 6.52 -16.31
C ILE A 140 -6.73 6.71 -17.64
N LEU A 141 -7.51 7.78 -17.77
CA LEU A 141 -8.28 8.11 -18.98
C LEU A 141 -7.45 8.82 -20.07
N SER A 142 -6.16 9.12 -19.82
CA SER A 142 -5.24 9.80 -20.75
C SER A 142 -4.39 8.86 -21.61
#